data_AF-A0A971ZTM4-F1
#
_entry.id   AF-A0A971ZTM4-F1
#
_cell.length_a   1.000
_cell.length_b   1.000
_cell.length_c   1.000
_cell.angle_alpha   90.00
_cell.angle_beta   90.00
_cell.angle_gamma   90.00
#
_symmetry.space_group_name_H-M   'P 1'
#
loop_
_entity.id
_entity.type
_entity.pdbx_description
1 polymer ?
#
loop_
_entity_poly.entity_id
_entity_poly.type
_entity_poly.pdbx_seq_one_letter_code
_entity_poly.pdbx_strand_id
1 'polypeptide(L)'
;MSRVQSRGTWSAALAILLVWIALAYRPAPGREPEGSGPAPRDIDAARSQLPVQPGQRLREGTTLQNVTGTFEVSGGQIVFCVGETEAYLEVLENLALERIAAMLENTAGRAWQVSGTVTEYQGRNYLLIDRAVVRTRSTRPAIGP
;
A
#
# COMPACT_ATOMS: atom_id res chain seq x y z
N MET A 1 8.06 16.87 -59.31
CA MET A 1 8.17 17.11 -57.85
C MET A 1 7.96 15.76 -57.16
N SER A 2 8.90 14.81 -57.20
CA SER A 2 10.09 14.59 -56.35
C SER A 2 9.85 14.64 -54.83
N ARG A 3 9.71 13.44 -54.21
CA ARG A 3 10.54 12.82 -53.14
C ARG A 3 9.91 11.45 -52.75
N VAL A 4 10.54 10.29 -53.04
CA VAL A 4 11.59 9.57 -52.28
C VAL A 4 11.04 8.99 -50.95
N GLN A 5 10.74 7.68 -50.90
CA GLN A 5 11.45 6.57 -50.17
C GLN A 5 11.63 6.82 -48.65
N SER A 6 11.31 5.89 -47.73
CA SER A 6 12.03 4.62 -47.51
C SER A 6 11.35 3.76 -46.43
N ARG A 7 11.54 2.44 -46.55
CA ARG A 7 11.29 1.36 -45.57
C ARG A 7 12.38 1.33 -44.47
N GLY A 8 12.10 0.62 -43.36
CA GLY A 8 13.10 0.12 -42.40
C GLY A 8 12.48 -0.22 -41.04
N THR A 9 11.93 -1.40 -40.76
CA THR A 9 12.60 -2.64 -40.29
C THR A 9 13.71 -2.48 -39.26
N TRP A 10 13.39 -2.16 -37.99
CA TRP A 10 14.29 -2.42 -36.85
C TRP A 10 13.49 -2.88 -35.62
N SER A 11 12.86 -4.05 -35.74
CA SER A 11 12.73 -4.94 -34.58
C SER A 11 14.12 -5.47 -34.22
N ALA A 12 14.38 -5.68 -32.93
CA ALA A 12 15.53 -6.40 -32.36
C ALA A 12 16.76 -5.60 -31.89
N ALA A 13 16.59 -4.48 -31.19
CA ALA A 13 17.70 -3.86 -30.44
C ALA A 13 17.34 -3.29 -29.05
N LEU A 14 16.36 -3.85 -28.34
CA LEU A 14 16.13 -3.52 -26.91
C LEU A 14 16.04 -4.76 -26.01
N ALA A 15 16.58 -5.90 -26.46
CA ALA A 15 16.66 -7.14 -25.69
C ALA A 15 18.03 -7.38 -25.03
N ILE A 16 18.97 -6.42 -25.11
CA ILE A 16 20.37 -6.62 -24.67
C ILE A 16 20.74 -5.72 -23.46
N LEU A 17 19.85 -4.85 -22.97
CA LEU A 17 20.13 -4.05 -21.76
C LEU A 17 19.73 -4.76 -20.45
N LEU A 18 19.10 -5.94 -20.52
CA LEU A 18 18.67 -6.73 -19.35
C LEU A 18 19.69 -7.79 -18.89
N VAL A 19 20.88 -7.85 -19.48
CA VAL A 19 21.90 -8.89 -19.16
C VAL A 19 23.08 -8.35 -18.33
N TRP A 20 23.20 -7.03 -18.10
CA TRP A 20 24.36 -6.45 -17.42
C TRP A 20 24.22 -6.12 -15.93
N ILE A 21 23.04 -6.26 -15.32
CA ILE A 21 22.87 -6.05 -13.85
C ILE A 21 22.96 -7.36 -13.06
N ALA A 22 23.08 -8.51 -13.73
CA ALA A 22 23.13 -9.83 -13.07
C ALA A 22 24.55 -10.33 -12.72
N LEU A 23 25.63 -9.57 -12.99
CA LEU A 23 27.01 -10.05 -12.82
C LEU A 23 27.77 -9.48 -11.60
N ALA A 24 27.13 -8.73 -10.71
CA ALA A 24 27.80 -8.13 -9.53
C ALA A 24 27.50 -8.80 -8.19
N TYR A 25 26.56 -9.76 -8.12
CA TYR A 25 26.29 -10.50 -6.88
C TYR A 25 27.11 -11.79 -6.81
N ARG A 26 28.41 -11.68 -6.51
CA ARG A 26 29.15 -12.79 -5.91
C ARG A 26 28.95 -12.71 -4.39
N PRO A 27 28.18 -13.60 -3.75
CA PRO A 27 28.16 -13.66 -2.30
C PRO A 27 29.54 -14.10 -1.80
N ALA A 28 30.12 -13.31 -0.89
CA ALA A 28 31.37 -13.66 -0.22
C ALA A 28 31.14 -14.89 0.68
N PRO A 29 32.11 -15.84 0.76
CA PRO A 29 32.01 -16.98 1.67
C PRO A 29 32.05 -16.53 3.13
N GLY A 30 31.30 -17.27 3.94
CA GLY A 30 30.93 -16.95 5.32
C GLY A 30 32.07 -16.49 6.21
N ARG A 31 31.83 -15.38 6.90
CA ARG A 31 32.40 -15.11 8.21
C ARG A 31 31.34 -15.44 9.25
N GLU A 32 31.57 -16.52 9.99
CA GLU A 32 30.85 -16.79 11.23
C GLU A 32 31.18 -15.68 12.25
N PRO A 33 30.19 -15.01 12.84
CA PRO A 33 30.44 -14.22 14.03
C PRO A 33 30.35 -15.15 15.25
N GLU A 34 31.48 -15.67 15.69
CA GLU A 34 31.67 -16.10 17.07
C GLU A 34 31.70 -14.82 17.92
N GLY A 35 30.62 -14.58 18.65
CA GLY A 35 30.44 -13.36 19.42
C GLY A 35 29.16 -13.39 20.22
N SER A 36 29.22 -14.10 21.35
CA SER A 36 28.22 -14.11 22.42
C SER A 36 27.88 -12.68 22.86
N GLY A 37 26.83 -12.10 22.26
CA GLY A 37 26.14 -10.91 22.73
C GLY A 37 24.86 -11.30 23.47
N PRO A 38 24.47 -10.59 24.56
CA PRO A 38 23.26 -10.91 25.30
C PRO A 38 22.04 -10.80 24.39
N ALA A 39 21.09 -11.73 24.58
CA ALA A 39 19.88 -11.96 23.82
C ALA A 39 19.25 -10.68 23.22
N PRO A 40 18.74 -10.72 21.97
CA PRO A 40 17.93 -9.65 21.44
C PRO A 40 16.73 -9.47 22.35
N ARG A 41 16.69 -8.36 23.09
CA ARG A 41 15.44 -7.90 23.68
C ARG A 41 14.50 -7.66 22.51
N ASP A 42 13.29 -8.18 22.63
CA ASP A 42 12.16 -7.94 21.74
C ASP A 42 11.87 -6.43 21.63
N ILE A 43 12.60 -5.69 20.78
CA ILE A 43 12.35 -4.26 20.53
C ILE A 43 11.50 -4.03 19.26
N ASP A 44 11.12 -5.08 18.54
CA ASP A 44 10.37 -4.97 17.28
C ASP A 44 8.84 -5.15 17.42
N ALA A 45 8.34 -5.67 18.55
CA ALA A 45 6.90 -5.90 18.72
C ALA A 45 6.10 -4.65 19.16
N ALA A 46 6.78 -3.53 19.43
CA ALA A 46 6.16 -2.33 20.00
C ALA A 46 6.37 -1.08 19.14
N ARG A 47 6.44 -1.20 17.80
CA ARG A 47 6.03 -0.07 16.95
C ARG A 47 4.53 0.11 17.16
N SER A 48 4.22 0.96 18.13
CA SER A 48 2.89 1.30 18.58
C SER A 48 1.99 1.51 17.37
N GLN A 49 1.04 0.59 17.17
CA GLN A 49 -0.20 0.86 16.47
C GLN A 49 -0.92 1.93 17.30
N LEU A 50 -0.48 3.18 17.19
CA LEU A 50 -1.15 4.27 17.90
C LEU A 50 -2.55 4.36 17.28
N PRO A 51 -3.61 4.26 18.10
CA PRO A 51 -4.95 4.56 17.63
C PRO A 51 -4.90 5.96 17.01
N VAL A 52 -5.27 6.08 15.74
CA VAL A 52 -5.41 7.38 15.09
C VAL A 52 -6.52 8.11 15.84
N GLN A 53 -6.18 9.11 16.64
CA GLN A 53 -7.20 9.85 17.39
C GLN A 53 -7.99 10.75 16.43
N PRO A 54 -9.28 11.00 16.71
CA PRO A 54 -10.07 11.90 15.88
C PRO A 54 -9.48 13.31 15.96
N GLY A 55 -9.28 13.96 14.81
CA GLY A 55 -8.58 15.24 14.71
C GLY A 55 -7.05 15.17 14.79
N GLN A 56 -6.46 13.98 14.99
CA GLN A 56 -5.01 13.82 14.92
C GLN A 56 -4.54 13.85 13.47
N ARG A 57 -3.83 14.92 13.11
CA ARG A 57 -3.17 15.04 11.82
C ARG A 57 -2.03 14.02 11.75
N LEU A 58 -2.13 13.07 10.82
CA LEU A 58 -1.04 12.15 10.53
C LEU A 58 0.12 12.95 9.91
N ARG A 59 1.36 12.55 10.20
CA ARG A 59 2.53 13.21 9.63
C ARG A 59 2.78 12.69 8.22
N GLU A 60 3.37 13.53 7.37
CA GLU A 60 3.89 13.11 6.08
C GLU A 60 4.80 11.87 6.21
N GLY A 61 4.63 10.92 5.30
CA GLY A 61 5.39 9.67 5.27
C GLY A 61 4.90 8.62 6.26
N THR A 62 3.82 8.86 7.00
CA THR A 62 3.25 7.84 7.91
C THR A 62 2.75 6.64 7.11
N THR A 63 3.24 5.44 7.43
CA THR A 63 2.75 4.19 6.83
C THR A 63 1.58 3.62 7.65
N LEU A 64 0.44 3.40 7.01
CA LEU A 64 -0.67 2.64 7.56
C LEU A 64 -0.44 1.15 7.29
N GLN A 65 -0.61 0.33 8.32
CA GLN A 65 -0.48 -1.13 8.21
C GLN A 65 -1.75 -1.83 8.71
N ASN A 66 -2.49 -2.44 7.80
CA ASN A 66 -3.72 -3.20 8.07
C ASN A 66 -4.74 -2.43 8.93
N VAL A 67 -4.80 -1.11 8.74
CA VAL A 67 -5.69 -0.22 9.47
C VAL A 67 -7.12 -0.50 9.04
N THR A 68 -8.01 -0.68 10.02
CA THR A 68 -9.41 -0.97 9.74
C THR A 68 -10.21 0.32 9.55
N GLY A 69 -11.08 0.35 8.55
CA GLY A 69 -11.92 1.50 8.26
C GLY A 69 -12.98 1.22 7.20
N THR A 70 -13.67 2.27 6.75
CA THR A 70 -14.67 2.21 5.67
C THR A 70 -14.29 3.17 4.55
N PHE A 71 -14.76 2.88 3.34
CA PHE A 71 -14.66 3.79 2.21
C PHE A 71 -16.00 4.46 1.96
N GLU A 72 -15.97 5.76 1.71
CA GLU A 72 -17.13 6.58 1.40
C GLU A 72 -16.84 7.46 0.19
N VAL A 73 -17.89 7.79 -0.57
CA VAL A 73 -17.79 8.74 -1.68
C VAL A 73 -18.34 10.08 -1.20
N SER A 74 -17.49 11.09 -1.14
CA SER A 74 -17.84 12.45 -0.70
C SER A 74 -17.37 13.46 -1.73
N GLY A 75 -18.29 14.27 -2.27
CA GLY A 75 -17.96 15.30 -3.26
C GLY A 75 -17.33 14.77 -4.56
N GLY A 76 -17.56 13.49 -4.90
CA GLY A 76 -16.94 12.83 -6.05
C GLY A 76 -15.53 12.28 -5.80
N GLN A 77 -15.02 12.38 -4.57
CA GLN A 77 -13.77 11.76 -4.15
C GLN A 77 -14.03 10.58 -3.21
N ILE A 78 -13.18 9.56 -3.28
CA ILE A 78 -13.21 8.44 -2.34
C ILE A 78 -12.38 8.82 -1.10
N VAL A 79 -13.00 8.65 0.06
CA VAL A 79 -12.42 8.96 1.37
C VAL A 79 -12.33 7.67 2.17
N PHE A 80 -11.22 7.48 2.88
CA PHE A 80 -11.07 6.40 3.86
C PHE A 80 -11.29 6.95 5.27
N CYS A 81 -12.27 6.38 5.96
CA CYS A 81 -12.62 6.68 7.35
C CYS A 81 -11.95 5.67 8.26
N VAL A 82 -10.99 6.12 9.09
CA VAL A 82 -10.21 5.23 9.96
C VAL A 82 -10.99 4.88 11.22
N GLY A 83 -11.42 3.63 11.37
CA GLY A 83 -12.15 3.15 12.54
C GLY A 83 -13.50 3.87 12.77
N GLU A 84 -13.87 4.04 14.04
CA GLU A 84 -15.01 4.90 14.47
C GLU A 84 -14.58 6.36 14.67
N THR A 85 -13.30 6.64 14.50
CA THR A 85 -12.72 7.98 14.66
C THR A 85 -12.95 8.82 13.41
N GLU A 86 -13.28 10.10 13.60
CA GLU A 86 -13.46 11.12 12.54
C GLU A 86 -12.14 11.50 11.81
N ALA A 87 -11.21 10.55 11.67
CA ALA A 87 -10.00 10.72 10.89
C ALA A 87 -10.28 10.33 9.43
N TYR A 88 -10.47 11.34 8.58
CA TYR A 88 -10.73 11.20 7.15
C TYR A 88 -9.46 11.39 6.34
N LEU A 89 -9.17 10.46 5.44
CA LEU A 89 -8.05 10.52 4.51
C LEU A 89 -8.58 10.51 3.07
N GLU A 90 -8.29 11.56 2.31
CA GLU A 90 -8.60 11.57 0.88
C GLU A 90 -7.70 10.57 0.15
N VAL A 91 -8.28 9.71 -0.67
CA VAL A 91 -7.50 8.66 -1.33
C VAL A 91 -6.93 9.20 -2.63
N LEU A 92 -5.63 9.00 -2.84
CA LEU A 92 -4.96 9.37 -4.08
C LEU A 92 -5.23 8.35 -5.18
N GLU A 93 -5.33 8.85 -6.40
CA GLU A 93 -5.54 8.05 -7.60
C GLU A 93 -4.39 7.07 -7.83
N ASN A 94 -4.72 5.78 -7.86
CA ASN A 94 -3.83 4.71 -8.29
C ASN A 94 -4.63 3.46 -8.67
N LEU A 95 -3.94 2.41 -9.13
CA LEU A 95 -4.57 1.14 -9.53
C LEU A 95 -5.32 0.45 -8.38
N ALA A 96 -4.90 0.63 -7.12
CA ALA A 96 -5.60 0.06 -5.98
C ALA A 96 -6.94 0.78 -5.76
N LEU A 97 -6.97 2.11 -5.88
CA LEU A 97 -8.19 2.90 -5.80
C LEU A 97 -9.17 2.53 -6.91
N GLU A 98 -8.71 2.38 -8.15
CA GLU A 98 -9.56 1.95 -9.26
C GLU A 98 -10.28 0.64 -8.96
N ARG A 99 -9.55 -0.34 -8.39
CA ARG A 99 -10.12 -1.64 -7.99
C ARG A 99 -11.12 -1.50 -6.84
N ILE A 100 -10.83 -0.65 -5.86
CA ILE A 100 -11.75 -0.37 -4.75
C ILE A 100 -13.02 0.28 -5.29
N ALA A 101 -12.89 1.28 -6.17
CA ALA A 101 -14.02 1.97 -6.78
C ALA A 101 -14.98 1.01 -7.48
N ALA A 102 -14.44 0.06 -8.27
CA ALA A 102 -15.24 -0.98 -8.92
C ALA A 102 -15.96 -1.94 -7.94
N MET A 103 -15.49 -2.04 -6.69
CA MET A 103 -16.07 -2.91 -5.66
C MET A 103 -17.01 -2.17 -4.69
N LEU A 104 -16.96 -0.83 -4.65
CA LEU A 104 -17.65 -0.05 -3.61
C LEU A 104 -19.16 -0.28 -3.58
N GLU A 105 -19.81 -0.37 -4.74
CA GLU A 105 -21.25 -0.62 -4.83
C GLU A 105 -21.66 -1.93 -4.11
N ASN A 106 -20.84 -2.97 -4.23
CA ASN A 106 -21.10 -4.30 -3.65
C ASN A 106 -20.62 -4.43 -2.19
N THR A 107 -19.86 -3.46 -1.71
CA THR A 107 -19.17 -3.49 -0.41
C THR A 107 -19.51 -2.29 0.46
N ALA A 108 -20.55 -1.52 0.10
CA ALA A 108 -21.04 -0.39 0.86
C ALA A 108 -21.26 -0.78 2.34
N GLY A 109 -20.71 0.03 3.25
CA GLY A 109 -20.78 -0.19 4.70
C GLY A 109 -19.96 -1.37 5.25
N ARG A 110 -19.20 -2.10 4.41
CA ARG A 110 -18.30 -3.15 4.89
C ARG A 110 -16.99 -2.55 5.40
N ALA A 111 -16.46 -3.15 6.46
CA ALA A 111 -15.13 -2.81 6.95
C ALA A 111 -14.05 -3.33 6.00
N TRP A 112 -13.01 -2.53 5.83
CA TRP A 112 -11.82 -2.82 5.04
C TRP A 112 -10.59 -2.81 5.95
N GLN A 113 -9.57 -3.59 5.59
CA GLN A 113 -8.21 -3.43 6.09
C GLN A 113 -7.36 -2.81 4.99
N VAL A 114 -6.72 -1.68 5.30
CA VAL A 114 -5.98 -0.86 4.34
C VAL A 114 -4.55 -0.68 4.81
N SER A 115 -3.62 -0.81 3.87
CA SER A 115 -2.22 -0.44 4.03
C SER A 115 -1.84 0.55 2.94
N GLY A 116 -1.01 1.52 3.29
CA GLY A 116 -0.63 2.59 2.39
C GLY A 116 0.25 3.63 3.05
N THR A 117 0.57 4.69 2.30
CA THR A 117 1.38 5.79 2.78
C THR A 117 0.56 7.08 2.81
N VAL A 118 0.64 7.79 3.93
CA VAL A 118 0.00 9.09 4.11
C VAL A 118 0.95 10.19 3.67
N THR A 119 0.42 11.13 2.89
CA THR A 119 1.11 12.37 2.50
C THR A 119 0.30 13.59 2.91
N GLU A 120 1.00 14.69 3.14
CA GLU A 120 0.41 15.96 3.56
C GLU A 120 0.51 16.96 2.41
N TYR A 121 -0.60 17.56 2.00
CA TYR A 121 -0.61 18.62 1.01
C TYR A 121 -1.66 19.68 1.36
N GLN A 122 -1.26 20.95 1.34
CA GLN A 122 -2.12 22.12 1.63
C GLN A 122 -3.02 21.98 2.87
N GLY A 123 -2.48 21.52 4.01
CA GLY A 123 -3.29 21.42 5.23
C GLY A 123 -4.03 20.08 5.39
N ARG A 124 -3.99 19.19 4.40
CA ARG A 124 -4.83 17.98 4.33
C ARG A 124 -4.00 16.71 4.24
N ASN A 125 -4.56 15.60 4.71
CA ASN A 125 -3.94 14.28 4.62
C ASN A 125 -4.53 13.51 3.45
N TYR A 126 -3.65 12.89 2.69
CA TYR A 126 -3.96 12.06 1.55
C TYR A 126 -3.37 10.67 1.75
N LEU A 127 -4.06 9.64 1.28
CA LEU A 127 -3.64 8.25 1.39
C LEU A 127 -3.35 7.68 0.01
N LEU A 128 -2.11 7.26 -0.23
CA LEU A 128 -1.76 6.39 -1.35
C LEU A 128 -1.90 4.93 -0.89
N ILE A 129 -2.84 4.18 -1.49
CA ILE A 129 -3.13 2.80 -1.07
C ILE A 129 -2.20 1.82 -1.76
N ASP A 130 -1.53 0.98 -0.99
CA ASP A 130 -0.75 -0.15 -1.52
C ASP A 130 -1.58 -1.44 -1.55
N ARG A 131 -2.45 -1.62 -0.55
CA ARG A 131 -3.30 -2.81 -0.40
C ARG A 131 -4.59 -2.49 0.34
N ALA A 132 -5.70 -3.06 -0.13
CA ALA A 132 -6.99 -3.03 0.57
C ALA A 132 -7.67 -4.40 0.48
N VAL A 133 -8.27 -4.85 1.59
CA VAL A 133 -9.00 -6.12 1.67
C VAL A 133 -10.31 -5.92 2.41
N VAL A 134 -11.42 -6.40 1.84
CA VAL A 134 -12.74 -6.40 2.50
C VAL A 134 -12.73 -7.41 3.64
N ARG A 135 -13.13 -7.01 4.85
CA ARG A 135 -13.33 -7.95 5.95
C ARG A 135 -14.65 -8.69 5.76
N THR A 136 -14.57 -10.00 5.58
CA THR A 136 -15.76 -10.86 5.67
C THR A 136 -16.08 -11.08 7.15
N ARG A 137 -17.34 -10.91 7.56
CA ARG A 137 -17.75 -11.39 8.89
C ARG A 137 -17.59 -12.91 8.89
N SER A 138 -16.72 -13.43 9.74
CA SER A 138 -16.74 -14.84 10.07
C SER A 138 -18.01 -15.11 10.88
N THR A 139 -19.03 -15.66 10.23
CA THR A 139 -20.16 -16.27 10.94
C THR A 139 -19.57 -17.40 11.79
N ARG A 140 -19.52 -17.22 13.10
CA ARG A 140 -19.25 -18.33 14.03
C ARG A 140 -20.41 -19.32 13.88
N PRO A 141 -20.18 -20.57 13.44
CA PRO A 141 -21.25 -21.56 13.39
C PRO A 141 -21.75 -21.77 14.82
N ALA A 142 -23.06 -21.64 15.01
CA ALA A 142 -23.70 -21.99 16.27
C ALA A 142 -23.51 -23.50 16.47
N ILE A 143 -22.57 -23.88 17.34
CA ILE A 143 -22.49 -25.24 17.85
C ILE A 143 -23.68 -25.36 18.80
N GLY A 144 -24.74 -26.03 18.32
CA GLY A 144 -25.90 -26.41 19.13
C GLY A 144 -25.51 -27.42 20.22
N PRO A 145 -26.34 -27.56 21.26
CA PRO A 145 -26.03 -28.32 22.48
C PRO A 145 -25.78 -29.81 22.24
#